data_AF-A0A1C6LU40-F1
#
_entry.id   AF-A0A1C6LU40-F1
#
_cell.length_a   1.000
_cell.length_b   1.000
_cell.length_c   1.000
_cell.angle_alpha   90.00
_cell.angle_beta   90.00
_cell.angle_gamma   90.00
#
_symmetry.space_group_name_H-M   'P 1'
#
loop_
_entity.id
_entity.type
_entity.pdbx_description
1 polymer ?
#
loop_
_entity_poly.entity_id
_entity_poly.type
_entity_poly.pdbx_seq_one_letter_code
_entity_poly.pdbx_strand_id
1 'polypeptide(L)' 'MALIRKGSRQIVVDGTAYRWRLRGRPTYFQGLAWSPCTFAVEHATPRA' A
#
# COMPACT_ATOMS: atom_id res chain seq x y z
N MET A 1 -3.38 -7.55 6.22
CA MET A 1 -2.83 -6.22 6.59
C MET A 1 -4.01 -5.28 6.73
N ALA A 2 -4.26 -4.71 7.91
CA ALA A 2 -5.26 -3.66 8.06
C ALA A 2 -4.63 -2.31 7.65
N LEU A 3 -5.35 -1.50 6.88
CA LEU A 3 -4.84 -0.21 6.41
C LEU A 3 -4.94 0.84 7.51
N ILE A 4 -3.94 0.88 8.39
CA ILE A 4 -3.82 1.99 9.33
C ILE A 4 -3.55 3.29 8.56
N ARG A 5 -4.29 4.37 8.86
CA ARG A 5 -4.05 5.69 8.22
C ARG A 5 -2.61 6.15 8.40
N LYS A 6 -2.01 5.93 9.58
CA LYS A 6 -0.64 6.34 9.89
C LYS A 6 0.37 5.54 9.07
N GLY A 7 1.08 6.22 8.16
CA GLY A 7 2.09 5.62 7.28
C GLY A 7 1.50 4.91 6.05
N SER A 8 0.21 5.09 5.79
CA SER A 8 -0.35 4.83 4.46
C SER A 8 -0.07 6.02 3.55
N ARG A 9 0.12 5.77 2.25
CA ARG A 9 0.32 6.80 1.22
C ARG A 9 -0.90 6.87 0.32
N GLN A 10 -1.17 8.03 -0.26
CA GLN A 10 -2.17 8.16 -1.32
C GLN A 10 -1.51 8.04 -2.69
N ILE A 11 -2.25 7.48 -3.64
CA ILE A 11 -1.86 7.43 -5.05
C ILE A 11 -3.12 7.59 -5.89
N VAL A 12 -3.03 8.32 -7.01
CA VAL A 12 -4.11 8.42 -7.98
C VAL A 12 -3.72 7.57 -9.18
N VAL A 13 -4.57 6.62 -9.54
CA VAL A 13 -4.40 5.74 -10.70
C VAL A 13 -5.65 5.91 -11.56
N ASP A 14 -5.46 6.34 -12.81
CA ASP A 14 -6.55 6.56 -13.76
C ASP A 14 -7.70 7.42 -13.21
N GLY A 15 -7.34 8.50 -12.50
CA GLY A 15 -8.30 9.41 -11.86
C GLY A 15 -8.94 8.87 -10.58
N THR A 16 -8.69 7.60 -10.21
CA THR A 16 -9.20 7.01 -8.98
C THR A 16 -8.19 7.15 -7.85
N ALA A 17 -8.61 7.79 -6.76
CA ALA A 17 -7.78 7.95 -5.58
C ALA A 17 -7.78 6.65 -4.75
N TYR A 18 -6.57 6.17 -4.46
CA TYR A 18 -6.31 5.03 -3.61
C TYR A 18 -5.44 5.43 -2.43
N ARG A 19 -5.57 4.66 -1.35
CA ARG A 19 -4.66 4.67 -0.23
C ARG A 19 -4.00 3.29 -0.17
N TRP A 20 -2.69 3.28 -0.05
CA TRP A 20 -1.92 2.04 -0.08
C TRP A 20 -0.84 2.03 1.01
N ARG A 21 -0.44 0.84 1.42
CA ARG A 21 0.62 0.64 2.42
C ARG A 21 1.42 -0.61 2.11
N LEU A 22 2.74 -0.46 2.06
CA LEU A 22 3.68 -1.57 2.01
C LEU A 22 4.08 -2.06 3.41
N ARG A 23 4.46 -3.32 3.55
CA ARG A 23 5.06 -3.85 4.79
C ARG A 23 6.30 -3.02 5.14
N GLY A 24 6.45 -2.66 6.42
CA GLY A 24 7.63 -1.91 6.88
C GLY A 24 8.94 -2.71 6.86
N ARG A 25 8.88 -4.03 7.12
CA ARG A 25 10.02 -4.93 7.03
C ARG A 25 9.74 -5.94 5.91
N PRO A 26 10.56 -6.08 4.87
CA PRO A 26 10.37 -7.12 3.85
C PRO A 26 10.55 -8.51 4.44
N THR A 27 9.99 -9.55 3.81
CA THR A 27 10.39 -10.93 4.10
C THR A 27 11.81 -11.17 3.57
N TYR A 28 12.42 -12.29 3.95
CA TYR A 28 13.76 -12.64 3.45
C TYR A 28 13.81 -12.63 1.90
N PHE A 29 12.88 -13.33 1.24
CA PHE A 29 12.80 -13.37 -0.22
C PHE A 29 12.53 -12.01 -0.87
N GLN A 30 11.71 -11.16 -0.24
CA GLN A 30 11.45 -9.79 -0.71
C GLN A 30 12.70 -8.90 -0.57
N GLY A 31 13.47 -9.08 0.50
CA GLY A 31 14.73 -8.36 0.73
C GLY A 31 15.83 -8.72 -0.27
N LEU A 32 15.79 -9.94 -0.81
CA LEU A 32 16.66 -10.40 -1.89
C LEU A 32 16.11 -10.10 -3.29
N ALA A 33 14.96 -9.41 -3.40
CA ALA A 33 14.25 -9.15 -4.64
C ALA A 33 13.87 -10.42 -5.45
N TRP A 34 13.81 -11.58 -4.80
CA TRP A 34 13.39 -12.84 -5.42
C TRP A 34 11.87 -13.03 -5.44
N SER A 35 11.16 -12.22 -4.66
CA SER A 35 9.71 -12.11 -4.76
C SER A 35 9.24 -10.66 -4.58
N PRO A 36 8.13 -10.27 -5.23
CA PRO A 36 7.57 -8.95 -5.06
C PRO A 36 7.12 -8.67 -3.61
N CYS A 37 7.21 -7.41 -3.22
CA CYS A 37 6.68 -6.95 -1.94
C CYS A 37 5.14 -6.89 -1.96
N THR A 38 4.50 -7.34 -0.88
CA THR A 38 3.03 -7.28 -0.74
C THR A 38 2.60 -5.97 -0.11
N PHE A 39 1.56 -5.35 -0.68
CA PHE A 39 0.96 -4.12 -0.18
C PHE A 39 -0.56 -4.30 0.02
N ALA A 40 -1.14 -3.48 0.88
CA ALA A 40 -2.59 -3.35 1.03
C ALA A 40 -3.07 -2.06 0.36
N VAL A 41 -4.27 -2.08 -0.22
CA VAL A 41 -4.91 -0.94 -0.89
C VAL A 41 -6.36 -0.82 -0.44
N GLU A 42 -6.82 0.41 -0.23
CA GLU A 42 -8.23 0.78 -0.11
C GLU A 42 -8.52 1.99 -1.01
N HIS A 43 -9.77 2.15 -1.45
CA HIS A 43 -10.17 3.38 -2.12
C HIS A 43 -10.07 4.57 -1.14
N ALA A 44 -9.39 5.62 -1.57
CA ALA A 44 -9.42 6.89 -0.88
C ALA A 44 -10.66 7.66 -1.35
N THR A 45 -11.86 7.16 -1.03
CA THR A 45 -13.10 7.88 -1.29
C THR A 45 -13.00 9.27 -0.67
N PRO A 46 -13.18 10.35 -1.46
CA PRO A 46 -13.36 11.67 -0.90
C PRO A 46 -14.59 11.59 0.01
N ARG A 47 -14.43 11.93 1.29
CA ARG A 47 -15.57 12.01 2.20
C ARG A 47 -16.47 13.12 1.66
N ALA A 48 -17.69 12.78 1.26
CA ALA A 48 -18.76 13.74 0.97
C ALA A 48 -19.07 14.57 2.23
#